data_AF-A0A916DQ86-F1
#
_entry.id   AF-A0A916DQ86-F1
#
_cell.length_a   1.000
_cell.length_b   1.000
_cell.length_c   1.000
_cell.angle_alpha   90.00
_cell.angle_beta   90.00
_cell.angle_gamma   90.00
#
_symmetry.space_group_name_H-M   'P 1'
#
loop_
_entity.id
_entity.type
_entity.pdbx_description
1 polymer ?
#
loop_
_entity_poly.entity_id
_entity_poly.type
_entity_poly.pdbx_seq_one_letter_code
_entity_poly.pdbx_strand_id
1 'polypeptide(L)'
;MNISALNQQFGIADTLGFHEAQNGLIVADIDNPLATAKICLQGAHLLSWHPRSTAAPVVWLSEDAQLSPWKSPHSGAPICWPWFGAHADNPAYPAH
;
A
#
# COMPACT_ATOMS: atom_id res chain seq x y z
N MET A 1 10.37 -7.76 8.92
CA MET A 1 9.22 -8.67 9.18
C MET A 1 9.44 -9.91 8.31
N ASN A 2 9.15 -11.12 8.78
CA ASN A 2 9.40 -12.34 7.99
C ASN A 2 8.18 -12.66 7.11
N ILE A 3 8.35 -12.60 5.79
CA ILE A 3 7.29 -12.85 4.79
C ILE A 3 6.73 -14.27 4.89
N SER A 4 7.58 -15.26 5.17
CA SER A 4 7.13 -16.65 5.35
C SER A 4 6.18 -16.77 6.54
N ALA A 5 6.49 -16.09 7.65
CA ALA A 5 5.62 -16.06 8.81
C ALA A 5 4.29 -15.34 8.54
N LEU A 6 4.31 -14.24 7.77
CA LEU A 6 3.10 -13.51 7.38
C LEU A 6 2.17 -14.38 6.52
N ASN A 7 2.72 -15.03 5.49
CA ASN A 7 1.94 -15.93 4.64
C ASN A 7 1.42 -17.16 5.41
N GLN A 8 2.21 -17.70 6.35
CA GLN A 8 1.75 -18.81 7.19
C GLN A 8 0.62 -18.41 8.14
N GLN A 9 0.69 -17.21 8.71
CA GLN A 9 -0.26 -16.77 9.73
C GLN A 9 -1.53 -16.15 9.14
N PHE A 10 -1.39 -15.35 8.08
CA PHE A 10 -2.46 -14.53 7.53
C PHE A 10 -2.79 -14.85 6.07
N GLY A 11 -1.96 -15.62 5.38
CA GLY A 11 -2.18 -15.95 3.97
C GLY A 11 -3.46 -16.76 3.77
N ILE A 12 -4.14 -16.51 2.66
CA ILE A 12 -5.32 -17.25 2.22
C ILE A 12 -5.03 -17.71 0.80
N ALA A 13 -5.07 -19.03 0.57
CA ALA A 13 -4.77 -19.62 -0.73
C ALA A 13 -5.56 -18.92 -1.85
N ASP A 14 -4.84 -18.53 -2.91
CA ASP A 14 -5.37 -17.82 -4.07
C ASP A 14 -6.12 -16.52 -3.76
N THR A 15 -5.99 -15.96 -2.55
CA THR A 15 -6.72 -14.75 -2.15
C THR A 15 -5.88 -13.68 -1.48
N LEU A 16 -5.01 -14.05 -0.55
CA LEU A 16 -4.17 -13.12 0.18
C LEU A 16 -2.76 -13.68 0.30
N GLY A 17 -1.81 -12.94 -0.24
CA GLY A 17 -0.38 -13.23 -0.13
C GLY A 17 0.42 -12.00 0.26
N PHE A 18 1.62 -12.21 0.76
CA PHE A 18 2.58 -11.16 1.08
C PHE A 18 3.88 -11.41 0.33
N HIS A 19 4.46 -10.37 -0.26
CA HIS A 19 5.75 -10.42 -0.93
C HIS A 19 6.63 -9.21 -0.60
N GLU A 20 7.92 -9.33 -0.87
CA GLU A 20 8.85 -8.19 -0.83
C GLU A 20 8.78 -7.43 -2.17
N ALA A 21 8.48 -6.15 -2.08
CA ALA A 21 8.50 -5.20 -3.19
C ALA A 21 9.84 -4.43 -3.19
N GLN A 22 9.87 -3.27 -3.86
CA GLN A 22 11.07 -2.42 -3.92
C GLN A 22 11.55 -2.01 -2.53
N ASN A 23 12.87 -1.93 -2.37
CA ASN A 23 13.53 -1.37 -1.17
C ASN A 23 13.11 -2.03 0.16
N GLY A 24 12.82 -3.34 0.15
CA GLY A 24 12.49 -4.11 1.35
C GLY A 24 11.09 -3.83 1.92
N LEU A 25 10.23 -3.12 1.18
CA LEU A 25 8.84 -2.93 1.57
C LEU A 25 8.06 -4.21 1.37
N ILE A 26 7.12 -4.48 2.28
CA ILE A 26 6.26 -5.66 2.19
C ILE A 26 4.89 -5.22 1.71
N VAL A 27 4.37 -5.90 0.69
CA VAL A 27 3.06 -5.64 0.11
C VAL A 27 2.17 -6.86 0.30
N ALA A 28 0.94 -6.61 0.74
CA ALA A 28 -0.14 -7.58 0.70
C ALA A 28 -0.81 -7.52 -0.68
N ASP A 29 -0.85 -8.65 -1.38
CA ASP A 29 -1.63 -8.84 -2.59
C ASP A 29 -2.96 -9.49 -2.25
N ILE A 30 -4.04 -8.88 -2.71
CA ILE A 30 -5.40 -9.39 -2.57
C ILE A 30 -5.94 -9.67 -3.96
N ASP A 31 -6.44 -10.87 -4.20
CA ASP A 31 -7.21 -11.23 -5.40
C ASP A 31 -8.41 -12.08 -4.99
N ASN A 32 -9.62 -11.63 -5.30
CA ASN A 32 -10.82 -12.41 -5.01
C ASN A 32 -11.92 -12.14 -6.06
N PRO A 33 -13.09 -12.81 -5.96
CA PRO A 33 -14.17 -12.61 -6.92
C PRO A 33 -14.69 -11.17 -7.02
N LEU A 34 -14.39 -10.31 -6.04
CA LEU A 34 -14.86 -8.93 -5.98
C LEU A 34 -13.83 -7.91 -6.48
N ALA A 35 -12.54 -8.11 -6.23
CA ALA A 35 -11.50 -7.16 -6.61
C ALA A 35 -10.08 -7.74 -6.61
N THR A 36 -9.15 -6.99 -7.20
CA THR A 36 -7.72 -7.05 -6.86
C THR A 36 -7.30 -5.81 -6.10
N ALA A 37 -6.35 -5.94 -5.19
CA ALA A 37 -5.74 -4.80 -4.50
C ALA A 37 -4.29 -5.10 -4.08
N LYS A 38 -3.50 -4.05 -3.92
CA LYS A 38 -2.17 -4.11 -3.32
C LYS A 38 -2.09 -3.09 -2.18
N ILE A 39 -1.66 -3.54 -1.00
CA ILE A 39 -1.53 -2.68 0.19
C ILE A 39 -0.09 -2.80 0.72
N CYS A 40 0.63 -1.69 0.79
CA CYS A 40 1.92 -1.64 1.47
C CYS A 40 1.71 -1.69 2.97
N LEU A 41 2.42 -2.58 3.68
CA LEU A 41 2.31 -2.65 5.14
C LEU A 41 2.84 -1.37 5.81
N GLN A 42 3.78 -0.66 5.18
CA GLN A 42 4.19 0.66 5.64
C GLN A 42 3.05 1.66 5.40
N GLY A 43 2.59 2.29 6.49
CA GLY A 43 1.52 3.28 6.44
C GLY A 43 0.15 2.73 6.05
N ALA A 44 -0.01 1.40 5.98
CA ALA A 44 -1.21 0.73 5.44
C ALA A 44 -1.67 1.32 4.09
N HIS A 45 -0.70 1.68 3.24
CA HIS A 45 -0.92 2.48 2.04
C HIS A 45 -1.55 1.62 0.94
N LEU A 46 -2.76 1.96 0.50
CA LEU A 46 -3.42 1.30 -0.63
C LEU A 46 -2.72 1.73 -1.94
N LEU A 47 -1.96 0.84 -2.55
CA LEU A 47 -1.17 1.12 -3.76
C LEU A 47 -2.04 1.01 -5.03
N SER A 48 -2.88 -0.02 -5.09
CA SER A 48 -3.80 -0.23 -6.21
C SER A 48 -5.07 -0.93 -5.77
N TRP A 49 -6.15 -0.66 -6.51
CA TRP A 49 -7.45 -1.29 -6.31
C TRP A 49 -8.24 -1.32 -7.61
N HIS A 50 -8.69 -2.51 -8.00
CA HIS A 50 -9.53 -2.73 -9.16
C HIS A 50 -10.70 -3.66 -8.82
N PRO A 51 -11.91 -3.11 -8.60
CA PRO A 51 -13.14 -3.89 -8.52
C PRO A 51 -13.41 -4.66 -9.82
N ARG A 52 -13.84 -5.92 -9.72
CA ARG A 52 -14.22 -6.71 -10.91
C ARG A 52 -15.45 -6.14 -11.64
N SER A 53 -16.24 -5.30 -10.96
CA SER A 53 -17.41 -4.62 -11.53
C SER A 53 -17.08 -3.41 -12.40
N THR A 54 -15.82 -2.96 -12.47
CA THR A 54 -15.40 -1.80 -13.27
C THR A 54 -14.44 -2.20 -14.38
N ALA A 55 -14.52 -1.51 -15.52
CA ALA A 55 -13.64 -1.77 -16.67
C ALA A 55 -12.18 -1.30 -16.43
N ALA A 56 -12.01 -0.28 -15.58
CA ALA A 56 -10.71 0.32 -15.26
C ALA A 56 -10.44 0.27 -13.75
N PRO A 57 -9.16 0.31 -13.34
CA PRO A 57 -8.78 0.42 -11.93
C PRO A 57 -9.29 1.73 -11.32
N VAL A 58 -9.69 1.67 -10.04
CA VAL A 58 -10.15 2.85 -9.28
C VAL A 58 -8.97 3.54 -8.60
N VAL A 59 -8.03 2.76 -8.09
CA VAL A 59 -6.75 3.25 -7.57
C VAL A 59 -5.64 2.59 -8.36
N TRP A 60 -4.70 3.38 -8.86
CA TRP A 60 -3.55 2.90 -9.60
C TRP A 60 -2.27 3.45 -9.01
N LEU A 61 -1.21 2.65 -9.15
CA LEU A 61 0.16 3.07 -8.90
C LEU A 61 0.77 3.38 -10.27
N SER A 62 1.43 4.52 -10.40
CA SER A 62 2.19 4.83 -11.63
C SER A 62 3.31 3.80 -11.82
N GLU A 63 3.61 3.45 -13.07
CA GLU A 63 4.75 2.58 -13.41
C GLU A 63 6.10 3.20 -12.95
N ASP A 64 6.16 4.54 -12.89
CA ASP A 64 7.33 5.30 -12.42
C ASP A 64 7.37 5.47 -10.90
N ALA A 65 6.39 4.94 -10.18
CA ALA A 65 6.33 5.09 -8.73
C ALA A 65 7.46 4.31 -8.05
N GLN A 66 8.34 5.03 -7.36
CA GLN A 66 9.35 4.42 -6.51
C GLN A 66 8.78 4.22 -5.11
N LEU A 67 8.74 2.96 -4.67
CA LEU A 67 8.37 2.62 -3.31
C LEU A 67 9.64 2.61 -2.45
N SER A 68 9.72 3.49 -1.47
CA SER A 68 10.88 3.59 -0.58
C SER A 68 10.44 3.64 0.88
N PRO A 69 11.23 3.07 1.81
CA PRO A 69 10.99 3.23 3.22
C PRO A 69 10.84 4.71 3.60
N TRP A 70 9.86 5.02 4.43
CA TRP A 70 9.58 6.34 4.98
C TRP A 70 9.22 7.45 3.98
N LYS A 71 9.07 7.13 2.69
CA LYS A 71 8.61 8.08 1.67
C LYS A 71 7.25 7.66 1.14
N SER A 72 6.27 8.53 1.26
CA SER A 72 4.95 8.30 0.67
C SER A 72 5.05 8.28 -0.87
N PRO A 73 4.55 7.23 -1.53
CA PRO A 73 4.35 7.25 -2.98
C PRO A 73 3.39 8.39 -3.35
N HIS A 74 3.63 9.07 -4.48
CA HIS A 74 2.73 10.11 -4.99
C HIS A 74 1.44 9.55 -5.64
N SER A 75 1.11 8.28 -5.38
CA SER A 75 -0.07 7.59 -5.92
C SER A 75 -0.61 6.60 -4.89
N GLY A 76 -1.80 6.05 -5.14
CA GLY A 76 -2.52 5.28 -4.13
C GLY A 76 -3.33 6.15 -3.18
N ALA A 77 -3.62 5.62 -1.98
CA ALA A 77 -4.30 6.34 -0.91
C ALA A 77 -3.43 6.37 0.37
N PRO A 78 -2.73 7.49 0.65
CA PRO A 78 -1.96 7.65 1.89
C PRO A 78 -2.89 7.90 3.08
N ILE A 79 -2.46 7.47 4.26
CA ILE A 79 -3.09 7.85 5.53
C ILE A 79 -2.34 9.07 6.08
N CYS A 80 -3.01 10.21 6.13
CA CYS A 80 -2.48 11.46 6.72
C CYS A 80 -2.95 11.54 8.18
N TRP A 81 -2.07 11.28 9.14
CA TRP A 81 -2.41 11.25 10.56
C TRP A 81 -1.14 11.39 11.42
N PRO A 82 -1.17 12.14 12.54
CA PRO A 82 -2.33 12.78 13.18
C PRO A 82 -2.69 14.18 12.67
N TRP A 83 -2.03 14.67 11.62
CA TRP A 83 -2.36 15.95 10.99
C TRP A 83 -2.51 15.81 9.47
N PHE A 84 -2.98 16.88 8.83
CA PHE A 84 -3.12 16.97 7.39
C PHE A 84 -2.35 18.18 6.86
N GLY A 85 -1.56 17.98 5.79
CA GLY A 85 -0.72 19.02 5.21
C GLY A 85 0.50 19.34 6.06
N ALA A 86 1.04 20.56 5.93
CA ALA A 86 2.17 21.02 6.73
C ALA A 86 1.81 21.08 8.22
N HIS A 87 2.72 20.67 9.09
CA HIS A 87 2.49 20.75 10.53
C HIS A 87 2.36 22.22 10.97
N ALA A 88 1.34 22.52 11.78
CA ALA A 88 0.94 23.89 12.11
C ALA A 88 2.06 24.72 12.75
N ASP A 89 2.77 24.15 13.72
CA ASP A 89 3.72 24.90 14.56
C ASP A 89 5.19 24.53 14.32
N ASN A 90 5.46 23.49 13.52
CA ASN A 90 6.82 22.98 13.37
C ASN A 90 7.13 22.63 11.91
N PRO A 91 7.79 23.53 11.16
CA PRO A 91 8.08 23.32 9.75
C PRO A 91 9.12 22.22 9.49
N ALA A 92 9.80 21.69 10.51
CA ALA A 92 10.74 20.59 10.37
C ALA A 92 10.04 19.21 10.30
N TYR A 93 8.76 19.13 10.67
CA TYR A 93 7.99 17.88 10.57
C TYR A 93 7.48 17.68 9.15
N PRO A 94 7.36 16.42 8.68
CA PRO A 94 6.83 16.14 7.36
C PRO A 94 5.39 16.63 7.25
N ALA A 95 4.99 16.96 6.03
CA ALA A 95 3.57 17.04 5.74
C ALA A 95 2.97 15.63 5.86
N HIS A 96 1.72 15.56 6.37
CA HIS A 96 0.88 14.35 6.50
C HIS A 96 1.49 13.16 7.27
#